data_AF-A0AA92NQF1-F1
#
_entry.id   AF-A0AA92NQF1-F1
#
_cell.length_a   1.000
_cell.length_b   1.000
_cell.length_c   1.000
_cell.angle_alpha   90.00
_cell.angle_beta   90.00
_cell.angle_gamma   90.00
#
_symmetry.space_group_name_H-M   'P 1'
#
loop_
_entity.id
_entity.type
_entity.pdbx_description
1 polymer ?
#
loop_
_entity_poly.entity_id
_entity_poly.type
_entity_poly.pdbx_seq_one_letter_code
_entity_poly.pdbx_strand_id
1 'polypeptide(L)' 'MAINYATEYVSEKYNLPFESLRTDEPTYNFSHGTYMTKVRNTKAQESYLINVKITSNGDMQRIEEYSKNPVRE' A
#
# COMPACT_ATOMS: atom_id res chain seq x y z
N MET A 1 -9.41 3.17 -4.95
CA MET A 1 -9.53 1.74 -4.58
C MET A 1 -8.20 1.17 -4.10
N ALA A 2 -7.17 1.02 -4.95
CA ALA A 2 -5.84 0.52 -4.52
C ALA A 2 -5.25 1.29 -3.33
N ILE A 3 -5.38 2.63 -3.34
CA ILE A 3 -4.95 3.51 -2.25
C ILE A 3 -5.61 3.12 -0.92
N ASN A 4 -6.94 2.95 -0.89
CA ASN A 4 -7.67 2.62 0.34
C ASN A 4 -7.23 1.26 0.88
N TYR A 5 -7.21 0.23 0.01
CA TYR A 5 -6.77 -1.11 0.40
C TYR A 5 -5.33 -1.14 0.94
N ALA A 6 -4.40 -0.43 0.30
CA ALA A 6 -3.02 -0.36 0.79
C ALA A 6 -2.91 0.39 2.12
N THR A 7 -3.64 1.49 2.27
CA THR A 7 -3.61 2.30 3.50
C THR A 7 -4.23 1.54 4.67
N GLU A 8 -5.37 0.89 4.47
CA GLU A 8 -6.04 0.03 5.45
C GLU A 8 -5.13 -1.12 5.88
N TYR A 9 -4.54 -1.84 4.91
CA TYR A 9 -3.61 -2.93 5.18
C TYR A 9 -2.43 -2.49 6.06
N VAL A 10 -1.79 -1.36 5.74
CA VAL A 10 -0.66 -0.84 6.52
C VAL A 10 -1.11 -0.38 7.91
N SER A 11 -2.26 0.30 7.99
CA SER A 11 -2.82 0.77 9.27
C SER A 11 -3.07 -0.40 10.22
N GLU A 12 -3.75 -1.44 9.76
CA GLU A 12 -4.08 -2.62 10.57
C GLU A 12 -2.84 -3.43 10.94
N LYS A 13 -1.98 -3.74 9.95
CA LYS A 13 -0.84 -4.62 10.17
C LYS A 13 0.22 -4.02 11.08
N TYR A 14 0.47 -2.72 10.95
CA TYR A 14 1.52 -2.02 11.72
C TYR A 14 0.94 -1.20 12.89
N ASN A 15 -0.38 -1.30 13.13
CA ASN A 15 -1.08 -0.56 14.18
C ASN A 15 -0.81 0.96 14.11
N LEU A 16 -0.90 1.51 12.91
CA LEU A 16 -0.64 2.93 12.62
C LEU A 16 -1.96 3.66 12.40
N PRO A 17 -2.17 4.85 12.98
CA PRO A 17 -3.41 5.58 12.78
C PRO A 17 -3.48 6.14 11.35
N PHE A 18 -4.64 6.04 10.69
CA PHE A 18 -4.84 6.49 9.30
C PHE A 18 -4.37 7.93 9.04
N GLU A 19 -4.59 8.83 10.00
CA GLU A 19 -4.14 10.23 9.94
C GLU A 19 -2.62 10.40 9.79
N SER A 20 -1.84 9.40 10.20
CA SER A 20 -0.37 9.39 10.08
C SER A 20 0.11 8.84 8.73
N LEU A 21 -0.80 8.28 7.93
CA LEU A 21 -0.48 7.63 6.66
C LEU A 21 -0.81 8.54 5.48
N ARG A 22 0.12 8.63 4.53
CA ARG A 22 -0.07 9.28 3.24
C ARG A 22 0.33 8.34 2.12
N THR A 23 -0.54 8.14 1.16
CA THR A 23 -0.34 7.14 0.11
C THR A 23 -0.15 7.83 -1.23
N ASP A 24 0.92 7.47 -1.92
CA ASP A 24 1.23 7.97 -3.25
C ASP A 24 0.25 7.44 -4.29
N GLU A 25 0.16 8.15 -5.42
CA GLU A 25 -0.61 7.69 -6.57
C GLU A 25 -0.11 6.31 -7.04
N PRO A 26 -1.00 5.32 -7.22
CA PRO A 26 -0.60 3.98 -7.58
C PRO A 26 -0.17 3.90 -9.05
N THR A 27 0.94 3.22 -9.31
CA THR A 27 1.40 2.87 -10.65
C THR A 27 0.96 1.45 -11.00
N TYR A 28 0.35 1.25 -12.16
CA TYR A 28 -0.05 -0.09 -12.61
C TYR A 28 1.13 -0.86 -13.20
N ASN A 29 1.37 -2.07 -12.69
CA ASN A 29 2.36 -3.01 -13.18
C ASN A 29 1.69 -4.08 -14.05
N PHE A 30 1.83 -3.94 -15.38
CA PHE A 30 1.22 -4.83 -16.35
C PHE A 30 1.69 -6.29 -16.25
N SER A 31 2.96 -6.53 -15.91
CA SER A 31 3.53 -7.89 -15.84
C SER A 31 2.94 -8.74 -14.72
N HIS A 32 2.49 -8.09 -13.65
CA HIS A 32 1.95 -8.76 -12.46
C HIS A 32 0.44 -8.50 -12.26
N GLY A 33 -0.16 -7.62 -13.07
CA GLY A 33 -1.56 -7.23 -12.96
C GLY A 33 -1.88 -6.58 -11.61
N THR A 34 -0.96 -5.77 -11.08
CA THR A 34 -1.04 -5.18 -9.73
C THR A 34 -0.85 -3.67 -9.77
N TYR A 35 -1.50 -2.96 -8.86
CA TYR A 35 -1.26 -1.55 -8.57
C TYR A 35 -0.21 -1.45 -7.47
N MET A 36 0.94 -0.88 -7.79
CA MET A 36 2.00 -0.60 -6.82
C MET A 36 1.80 0.79 -6.23
N THR A 37 1.79 0.91 -4.91
CA THR A 37 1.72 2.20 -4.21
C THR A 37 2.68 2.23 -3.02
N LYS A 38 3.11 3.42 -2.64
CA LYS A 38 3.91 3.68 -1.44
C LYS A 38 3.02 4.34 -0.40
N VAL A 39 2.87 3.71 0.76
CA VAL A 39 2.25 4.30 1.94
C VAL A 39 3.35 4.86 2.83
N ARG A 40 3.31 6.14 3.18
CA ARG A 40 4.29 6.82 4.03
C ARG A 40 3.71 7.09 5.42
N ASN A 41 4.45 6.76 6.46
CA ASN A 41 4.19 7.20 7.82
C ASN A 41 4.89 8.57 8.03
N THR A 42 4.10 9.63 8.09
CA THR A 42 4.58 11.01 8.21
C THR A 42 5.21 11.32 9.56
N LYS A 43 4.92 10.53 10.60
CA LYS A 43 5.46 10.71 11.95
C LYS A 43 6.82 10.03 12.14
N ALA A 44 7.05 8.90 11.46
CA ALA A 44 8.23 8.05 11.67
C ALA A 44 9.26 8.09 10.53
N GLN A 45 9.01 8.82 9.43
CA GLN A 45 9.86 8.82 8.23
C GLN A 45 10.09 7.40 7.67
N GLU A 46 9.01 6.63 7.62
CA GLU A 46 9.00 5.26 7.09
C GLU A 46 8.05 5.16 5.91
N SER A 47 8.35 4.26 4.99
CA SER A 47 7.50 3.96 3.85
C SER A 47 7.29 2.46 3.68
N TYR A 48 6.13 2.12 3.14
CA TYR A 48 5.65 0.76 2.95
C TYR A 48 5.29 0.60 1.48
N LEU A 49 6.01 -0.27 0.78
CA LEU A 49 5.76 -0.57 -0.63
C LEU A 49 4.75 -1.71 -0.74
N ILE A 50 3.58 -1.41 -1.29
CA ILE A 50 2.42 -2.31 -1.32
C ILE A 50 1.97 -2.50 -2.77
N ASN A 51 1.81 -3.77 -3.17
CA ASN A 51 1.16 -4.18 -4.40
C ASN A 51 -0.26 -4.63 -4.10
N VAL A 52 -1.24 -4.06 -4.79
CA VAL A 52 -2.66 -4.42 -4.67
C VAL A 52 -3.13 -4.99 -6.00
N LYS A 53 -3.60 -6.23 -5.99
CA LYS A 53 -4.28 -6.84 -7.14
C LYS A 53 -5.78 -6.63 -7.00
N ILE A 54 -6.39 -6.03 -8.02
CA ILE A 54 -7.81 -5.71 -8.07
C ILE A 54 -8.45 -6.51 -9.21
N THR A 55 -9.64 -7.07 -8.97
CA THR A 55 -10.43 -7.74 -9.99
C THR A 55 -10.99 -6.74 -11.01
N SER A 56 -11.50 -7.24 -12.14
CA SER A 56 -12.18 -6.42 -13.15
C SER A 56 -13.36 -5.62 -12.60
N ASN A 57 -13.94 -6.08 -11.49
CA ASN A 57 -15.11 -5.46 -10.85
C ASN A 57 -14.74 -4.42 -9.79
N GLY A 58 -13.45 -4.20 -9.52
CA GLY A 58 -12.97 -3.24 -8.52
C GLY A 58 -12.71 -3.83 -7.12
N ASP A 59 -13.01 -5.11 -6.91
CA ASP A 59 -12.77 -5.79 -5.64
C ASP A 59 -11.29 -6.16 -5.45
N MET A 60 -10.77 -6.04 -4.23
CA MET A 60 -9.42 -6.51 -3.89
C MET A 60 -9.34 -8.03 -3.98
N GLN A 61 -8.42 -8.54 -4.78
CA GLN A 61 -8.13 -9.97 -4.90
C GLN A 61 -6.97 -10.39 -4.00
N ARG A 62 -5.91 -9.55 -3.94
CA ARG A 62 -4.70 -9.85 -3.19
C ARG A 62 -3.96 -8.57 -2.82
N ILE A 63 -3.30 -8.58 -1.66
CA ILE A 63 -2.31 -7.57 -1.27
C ILE A 63 -0.98 -8.28 -1.03
N GLU A 64 0.09 -7.75 -1.59
CA GLU A 64 1.46 -8.21 -1.39
C GLU A 64 2.32 -7.04 -0.97
N GLU A 65 3.15 -7.24 0.04
CA GLU A 65 4.09 -6.21 0.49
C GLU A 65 5.51 -6.56 0.04
N TYR A 66 6.36 -5.54 -0.05
CA TYR A 66 7.77 -5.78 -0.22
C TYR A 66 8.38 -6.34 1.08
N SER A 67 9.21 -7.37 0.97
CA SER A 67 9.73 -8.11 2.13
C SER A 67 10.63 -7.30 3.08
N LYS A 68 11.03 -6.09 2.66
CA LYS A 68 11.87 -5.16 3.44
C LYS A 68 11.08 -3.99 4.03
N ASN A 69 9.75 -4.10 4.14
CA ASN A 69 8.94 -3.08 4.81
C ASN A 69 9.05 -3.17 6.35
N PRO A 70 9.07 -2.04 7.08
CA PRO A 70 9.16 -0.66 6.56
C PRO A 70 10.53 -0.32 5.97
N VAL A 71 10.53 0.54 4.95
CA VAL A 71 11.71 1.18 4.38
C VAL A 71 11.87 2.55 5.04
N ARG A 72 12.99 2.75 5.76
CA ARG A 72 13.34 4.09 6.29
C ARG A 72 13.70 5.02 5.13
N GLU A 73 13.12 6.21 5.12
CA GLU A 73 13.43 7.29 4.17
C GLU A 73 14.56 8.21 4.66
#